data_AF-A0A2A2JYF1-F1
#
_entry.id   AF-A0A2A2JYF1-F1
#
_cell.length_a   1.000
_cell.length_b   1.000
_cell.length_c   1.000
_cell.angle_alpha   90.00
_cell.angle_beta   90.00
_cell.angle_gamma   90.00
#
_symmetry.space_group_name_H-M   'P 1'
#
loop_
_entity.id
_entity.type
_entity.pdbx_description
1 polymer ?
#
loop_
_entity_poly.entity_id
_entity_poly.type
_entity_poly.pdbx_seq_one_letter_code
_entity_poly.pdbx_strand_id
1 'polypeptide(L)'
;MGGKIATLAAARARDGDARFAGLTAVALLAASPPAPEPMEEDRRKLMLDWFADGAIDADEAAQFVDDNTAARLPEPLRERAIADVRCSGRKAWTGWLERGSREDWQEAAGQIAVPALILAGGEDGDLGEDAQRRLNLPHYPAGRISVIEGAAHLLPYEQPDAVAQAIADHVSAAFARALPPAMIALLASDRVSSRTRAVLTARHAVPGPLTLLSDRQAATLAALIEAVLPGAGDPGELARRIDAMMAAGRGDGWRCAELPADAMCWPAALDTLDAMGGGFADADPAARERCLRSLAAGKAAETGGALSPHQMQLWFAEARGEIARQWMALPATMARIGYDGFAIGGDGVRKQGYVRAAADTIEPWQQLAGTRA
;
A
#
# COMPACT_ATOMS: atom_id res chain seq x y z
N MET A 1 11.10 -5.90 -19.42
CA MET A 1 11.95 -5.03 -18.58
C MET A 1 11.19 -4.16 -17.57
N GLY A 2 10.23 -3.35 -18.01
CA GLY A 2 9.67 -2.25 -17.19
C GLY A 2 9.10 -2.68 -15.84
N GLY A 3 8.43 -3.83 -15.77
CA GLY A 3 7.83 -4.36 -14.53
C GLY A 3 8.84 -4.57 -13.39
N LYS A 4 9.95 -5.26 -13.67
CA LYS A 4 11.04 -5.51 -12.71
C LYS A 4 11.58 -4.20 -12.13
N ILE A 5 11.84 -3.22 -13.00
CA ILE A 5 12.34 -1.89 -12.60
C ILE A 5 11.30 -1.13 -11.77
N ALA A 6 10.03 -1.14 -12.17
CA ALA A 6 8.96 -0.49 -11.42
C ALA A 6 8.81 -1.07 -10.00
N THR A 7 8.87 -2.40 -9.88
CA THR A 7 8.83 -3.08 -8.58
C THR A 7 10.05 -2.75 -7.71
N LEU A 8 11.25 -2.71 -8.28
CA LEU A 8 12.46 -2.28 -7.55
C LEU A 8 12.41 -0.81 -7.13
N ALA A 9 11.84 0.07 -7.96
CA ALA A 9 11.61 1.47 -7.60
C ALA A 9 10.62 1.59 -6.42
N ALA A 10 9.55 0.80 -6.42
CA ALA A 10 8.60 0.74 -5.32
C ALA A 10 9.22 0.15 -4.02
N ALA A 11 10.12 -0.83 -4.14
CA ALA A 11 10.91 -1.32 -3.01
C ALA A 11 11.79 -0.22 -2.39
N ARG A 12 12.40 0.65 -3.21
CA ARG A 12 13.14 1.82 -2.70
C ARG A 12 12.25 2.79 -1.93
N ALA A 13 10.98 2.94 -2.33
CA ALA A 13 10.01 3.76 -1.59
C ALA A 13 9.72 3.17 -0.19
N ARG A 14 9.55 1.84 -0.11
CA ARG A 14 9.43 1.10 1.17
C ARG A 14 10.65 1.34 2.04
N ASP A 15 11.85 1.35 1.46
CA ASP A 15 13.12 1.50 2.17
C ASP A 15 13.46 2.97 2.49
N GLY A 16 12.57 3.90 2.15
CA GLY A 16 12.68 5.31 2.53
C GLY A 16 13.57 6.15 1.63
N ASP A 17 13.71 5.81 0.35
CA ASP A 17 14.36 6.65 -0.65
C ASP A 17 13.52 7.91 -0.92
N ALA A 18 14.12 9.08 -0.72
CA ALA A 18 13.42 10.37 -0.82
C ALA A 18 12.80 10.65 -2.20
N ARG A 19 13.36 10.07 -3.27
CA ARG A 19 12.85 10.27 -4.65
C ARG A 19 11.48 9.64 -4.88
N PHE A 20 11.09 8.69 -4.03
CA PHE A 20 9.81 8.00 -4.11
C PHE A 20 8.89 8.33 -2.92
N ALA A 21 9.19 9.41 -2.19
CA ALA A 21 8.30 9.90 -1.15
C ALA A 21 6.92 10.23 -1.77
N GLY A 22 5.85 9.72 -1.15
CA GLY A 22 4.49 9.90 -1.65
C GLY A 22 4.08 8.94 -2.78
N LEU A 23 4.86 7.90 -3.09
CA LEU A 23 4.42 6.85 -4.01
C LEU A 23 3.09 6.23 -3.50
N THR A 24 2.03 6.37 -4.31
CA THR A 24 0.66 6.03 -3.87
C THR A 24 0.12 4.74 -4.47
N ALA A 25 0.62 4.32 -5.64
CA ALA A 25 0.16 3.16 -6.39
C ALA A 25 1.22 2.69 -7.39
N VAL A 26 1.11 1.44 -7.82
CA VAL A 26 1.89 0.84 -8.92
C VAL A 26 0.95 0.19 -9.92
N ALA A 27 1.13 0.46 -11.22
CA ALA A 27 0.46 -0.28 -12.29
C ALA A 27 1.51 -1.07 -13.09
N LEU A 28 1.34 -2.39 -13.17
CA LEU A 28 2.17 -3.32 -13.91
C LEU A 28 1.36 -3.89 -15.07
N LEU A 29 1.92 -3.89 -16.28
CA LEU A 29 1.28 -4.38 -17.49
C LEU A 29 2.15 -5.49 -18.08
N ALA A 30 1.62 -6.72 -18.18
CA ALA A 30 2.33 -7.90 -18.68
C ALA A 30 3.78 -7.97 -18.16
N ALA A 31 3.93 -7.74 -16.85
CA ALA A 31 5.19 -7.31 -16.28
C ALA A 31 6.20 -8.44 -16.17
N SER A 32 7.43 -8.20 -16.65
CA SER A 32 8.61 -8.95 -16.22
C SER A 32 8.71 -8.94 -14.69
N PRO A 33 8.78 -10.09 -14.00
CA PRO A 33 8.84 -10.15 -12.54
C PRO A 33 10.24 -9.77 -12.02
N PRO A 34 10.40 -9.54 -10.70
CA PRO A 34 11.72 -9.45 -10.06
C PRO A 34 12.54 -10.75 -10.17
N ALA A 35 11.86 -11.90 -10.28
CA ALA A 35 12.46 -13.20 -10.54
C ALA A 35 13.09 -13.28 -11.96
N PRO A 36 13.87 -14.34 -12.25
CA PRO A 36 14.18 -14.72 -13.62
C PRO A 36 12.89 -14.96 -14.43
N GLU A 37 12.84 -14.49 -15.68
CA GLU A 37 11.69 -14.70 -16.55
C GLU A 37 11.56 -16.18 -16.92
N PRO A 38 10.32 -16.74 -16.89
CA PRO A 38 10.06 -18.13 -17.26
C PRO A 38 10.05 -18.32 -18.78
N MET A 39 11.14 -17.91 -19.44
CA MET A 39 11.29 -17.98 -20.90
C MET A 39 12.20 -19.15 -21.28
N GLU A 40 11.70 -20.00 -22.18
CA GLU A 40 12.41 -21.16 -22.72
C GLU A 40 13.71 -20.76 -23.44
N GLU A 41 14.75 -21.59 -23.28
CA GLU A 41 16.09 -21.26 -23.79
C GLU A 41 16.16 -21.29 -25.33
N ASP A 42 15.35 -22.11 -26.00
CA ASP A 42 15.27 -22.11 -27.47
C ASP A 42 14.64 -20.80 -27.99
N ARG A 43 13.59 -20.32 -27.32
CA ARG A 43 12.97 -19.01 -27.62
C ARG A 43 13.97 -17.88 -27.39
N ARG A 44 14.71 -17.92 -26.28
CA ARG A 44 15.78 -16.96 -25.97
C ARG A 44 16.85 -16.94 -27.05
N LYS A 45 17.31 -18.11 -27.48
CA LYS A 45 18.33 -18.24 -28.52
C LYS A 45 17.84 -17.66 -29.84
N LEU A 46 16.62 -17.99 -30.27
CA LEU A 46 16.00 -17.41 -31.46
C LEU A 46 15.98 -15.88 -31.40
N MET A 47 15.53 -15.31 -30.28
CA MET A 47 15.51 -13.86 -30.10
C MET A 47 16.91 -13.23 -30.11
N LEU A 48 17.94 -13.92 -29.61
CA LEU A 48 19.33 -13.46 -29.70
C LEU A 48 19.84 -13.47 -31.15
N ASP A 49 19.48 -14.49 -31.93
CA ASP A 49 19.90 -14.67 -33.32
C ASP A 49 19.37 -13.55 -34.23
N TRP A 50 18.17 -13.01 -33.97
CA TRP A 50 17.63 -11.82 -34.66
C TRP A 50 18.54 -10.57 -34.59
N PHE A 51 19.46 -10.52 -33.61
CA PHE A 51 20.42 -9.43 -33.47
C PHE A 51 21.87 -9.83 -33.81
N ALA A 52 22.08 -11.03 -34.39
CA ALA A 52 23.40 -11.53 -34.76
C ALA A 52 24.15 -10.55 -35.68
N ASP A 53 23.44 -10.04 -36.69
CA ASP A 53 23.97 -9.14 -37.73
C ASP A 53 23.90 -7.65 -37.36
N GLY A 54 23.58 -7.33 -36.11
CA GLY A 54 23.66 -5.97 -35.58
C GLY A 54 22.33 -5.30 -35.28
N ALA A 55 21.29 -5.60 -36.07
CA ALA A 55 19.94 -5.08 -35.90
C ALA A 55 18.93 -6.11 -36.40
N ILE A 56 17.75 -6.13 -35.78
CA ILE A 56 16.63 -6.96 -36.21
C ILE A 56 16.08 -6.51 -37.57
N ASP A 57 15.79 -7.47 -38.44
CA ASP A 57 15.20 -7.17 -39.73
C ASP A 57 13.68 -6.90 -39.62
N ALA A 58 13.04 -6.56 -40.75
CA ALA A 58 11.63 -6.19 -40.75
C ALA A 58 10.70 -7.39 -40.54
N ASP A 59 11.06 -8.57 -41.04
CA ASP A 59 10.25 -9.78 -40.98
C ASP A 59 10.35 -10.41 -39.59
N GLU A 60 11.53 -10.41 -38.99
CA GLU A 60 11.77 -10.83 -37.60
C GLU A 60 11.07 -9.90 -36.60
N ALA A 61 11.12 -8.58 -36.83
CA ALA A 61 10.39 -7.62 -35.99
C ALA A 61 8.87 -7.79 -36.13
N ALA A 62 8.38 -8.06 -37.33
CA ALA A 62 6.97 -8.41 -37.58
C ALA A 62 6.57 -9.70 -36.86
N GLN A 63 7.40 -10.73 -36.96
CA GLN A 63 7.20 -12.00 -36.26
C GLN A 63 7.14 -11.79 -34.73
N PHE A 64 8.08 -11.01 -34.16
CA PHE A 64 8.07 -10.70 -32.73
C PHE A 64 6.79 -9.99 -32.29
N VAL A 65 6.30 -9.02 -33.05
CA VAL A 65 5.04 -8.34 -32.72
C VAL A 65 3.87 -9.31 -32.78
N ASP A 66 3.76 -10.08 -33.86
CA ASP A 66 2.63 -10.99 -34.07
C ASP A 66 2.61 -12.11 -33.00
N ASP A 67 3.78 -12.67 -32.64
CA ASP A 67 3.91 -13.72 -31.60
C ASP A 67 3.58 -13.24 -30.18
N ASN A 68 3.60 -11.93 -29.94
CA ASN A 68 3.32 -11.33 -28.63
C ASN A 68 1.94 -10.63 -28.61
N THR A 69 1.12 -10.87 -29.62
CA THR A 69 -0.27 -10.37 -29.71
C THR A 69 -1.26 -11.52 -29.86
N ALA A 70 -2.43 -11.42 -29.23
CA ALA A 70 -3.52 -12.38 -29.30
C ALA A 70 -4.11 -12.48 -30.71
N ALA A 71 -4.14 -11.35 -31.41
CA ALA A 71 -4.56 -11.25 -32.80
C ALA A 71 -3.72 -10.21 -33.52
N ARG A 72 -3.55 -10.41 -34.83
CA ARG A 72 -2.82 -9.46 -35.68
C ARG A 72 -3.37 -8.05 -35.53
N LEU A 73 -2.50 -7.12 -35.11
CA LEU A 73 -2.86 -5.72 -34.92
C LEU A 73 -3.32 -5.06 -36.24
N PRO A 74 -4.22 -4.06 -36.19
CA PRO A 74 -4.54 -3.21 -37.33
C PRO A 74 -3.29 -2.50 -37.88
N GLU A 75 -3.18 -2.34 -39.20
CA GLU A 75 -1.94 -1.91 -39.86
C GLU A 75 -1.29 -0.63 -39.28
N PRO A 76 -2.01 0.46 -38.98
CA PRO A 76 -1.35 1.65 -38.42
C PRO A 76 -0.72 1.40 -37.04
N LEU A 77 -1.25 0.45 -36.27
CA LEU A 77 -0.73 0.06 -34.96
C LEU A 77 0.38 -0.99 -35.10
N ARG A 78 0.20 -1.96 -36.00
CA ARG A 78 1.19 -3.00 -36.28
C ARG A 78 2.48 -2.41 -36.83
N GLU A 79 2.39 -1.51 -37.81
CA GLU A 79 3.56 -0.80 -38.36
C GLU A 79 4.31 -0.02 -37.29
N ARG A 80 3.58 0.60 -36.35
CA ARG A 80 4.18 1.33 -35.21
C ARG A 80 4.89 0.38 -34.25
N ALA A 81 4.25 -0.71 -33.86
CA ALA A 81 4.86 -1.71 -32.99
C ALA A 81 6.13 -2.32 -33.61
N ILE A 82 6.10 -2.61 -34.92
CA ILE A 82 7.28 -3.09 -35.67
C ILE A 82 8.39 -2.03 -35.67
N ALA A 83 8.05 -0.76 -35.93
CA ALA A 83 9.02 0.32 -35.89
C ALA A 83 9.65 0.48 -34.49
N ASP A 84 8.86 0.35 -33.42
CA ASP A 84 9.35 0.40 -32.03
C ASP A 84 10.35 -0.73 -31.75
N VAL A 85 10.05 -1.96 -32.18
CA VAL A 85 10.95 -3.11 -32.04
C VAL A 85 12.27 -2.87 -32.79
N ARG A 86 12.19 -2.36 -34.03
CA ARG A 86 13.37 -2.04 -34.85
C ARG A 86 14.23 -0.91 -34.29
N CYS A 87 13.68 -0.05 -33.42
CA CYS A 87 14.45 0.95 -32.70
C CYS A 87 15.25 0.38 -31.51
N SER A 88 15.08 -0.91 -31.19
CA SER A 88 15.82 -1.56 -30.10
C SER A 88 17.31 -1.61 -30.39
N GLY A 89 18.12 -1.09 -29.47
CA GLY A 89 19.58 -1.18 -29.59
C GLY A 89 20.09 -2.58 -29.24
N ARG A 90 20.98 -3.13 -30.07
CA ARG A 90 21.59 -4.47 -29.85
C ARG A 90 22.05 -4.71 -28.42
N LYS A 91 22.80 -3.76 -27.84
CA LYS A 91 23.31 -3.88 -26.46
C LYS A 91 22.20 -4.02 -25.42
N ALA A 92 21.07 -3.35 -25.62
CA ALA A 92 19.93 -3.43 -24.71
C ALA A 92 19.21 -4.77 -24.88
N TRP A 93 19.00 -5.20 -26.13
CA TRP A 93 18.36 -6.47 -26.46
C TRP A 93 19.15 -7.67 -25.92
N THR A 94 20.42 -7.80 -26.31
CA THR A 94 21.28 -8.89 -25.83
C THR A 94 21.53 -8.79 -24.33
N GLY A 95 21.74 -7.59 -23.81
CA GLY A 95 21.92 -7.35 -22.37
C GLY A 95 20.72 -7.79 -21.53
N TRP A 96 19.50 -7.60 -22.03
CA TRP A 96 18.30 -8.12 -21.36
C TRP A 96 18.26 -9.65 -21.41
N LEU A 97 18.35 -10.24 -22.61
CA LEU A 97 18.19 -11.69 -22.81
C LEU A 97 19.30 -12.52 -22.14
N GLU A 98 20.54 -12.03 -22.12
CA GLU A 98 21.68 -12.76 -21.54
C GLU A 98 21.79 -12.54 -20.03
N ARG A 99 21.31 -11.41 -19.51
CA ARG A 99 21.52 -11.02 -18.10
C ARG A 99 20.25 -10.54 -17.42
N GLY A 100 19.66 -9.44 -17.86
CA GLY A 100 18.58 -8.78 -17.11
C GLY A 100 17.34 -9.65 -16.84
N SER A 101 16.93 -10.47 -17.81
CA SER A 101 15.83 -11.43 -17.64
C SER A 101 16.21 -12.63 -16.76
N ARG A 102 17.51 -12.86 -16.50
CA ARG A 102 18.03 -13.96 -15.67
C ARG A 102 18.34 -13.52 -14.24
N GLU A 103 18.43 -12.23 -13.98
CA GLU A 103 18.69 -11.70 -12.65
C GLU A 103 17.54 -12.01 -11.71
N ASP A 104 17.87 -12.49 -10.51
CA ASP A 104 16.93 -12.69 -9.41
C ASP A 104 17.04 -11.52 -8.42
N TRP A 105 15.96 -10.75 -8.34
CA TRP A 105 15.82 -9.62 -7.43
C TRP A 105 14.67 -9.81 -6.43
N GLN A 106 14.16 -11.03 -6.27
CA GLN A 106 12.98 -11.28 -5.42
C GLN A 106 13.20 -10.85 -3.98
N GLU A 107 14.38 -11.12 -3.41
CA GLU A 107 14.73 -10.73 -2.04
C GLU A 107 14.78 -9.20 -1.89
N ALA A 108 15.45 -8.51 -2.82
CA ALA A 108 15.55 -7.05 -2.82
C ALA A 108 14.17 -6.37 -3.00
N ALA A 109 13.35 -6.92 -3.90
CA ALA A 109 11.98 -6.47 -4.10
C ALA A 109 11.14 -6.65 -2.82
N GLY A 110 11.22 -7.81 -2.16
CA GLY A 110 10.52 -8.12 -0.92
C GLY A 110 9.00 -7.86 -0.99
N GLN A 111 8.37 -7.53 0.14
CA GLN A 111 6.96 -7.10 0.17
C GLN A 111 6.85 -5.58 0.14
N ILE A 112 5.90 -5.08 -0.65
CA ILE A 112 5.66 -3.66 -0.92
C ILE A 112 4.18 -3.39 -0.62
N ALA A 113 3.93 -2.57 0.40
CA ALA A 113 2.58 -2.35 0.92
C ALA A 113 1.76 -1.33 0.09
N VAL A 114 2.38 -0.69 -0.91
CA VAL A 114 1.69 0.20 -1.85
C VAL A 114 0.72 -0.62 -2.70
N PRO A 115 -0.54 -0.16 -2.91
CA PRO A 115 -1.49 -0.84 -3.79
C PRO A 115 -0.92 -1.04 -5.19
N ALA A 116 -1.16 -2.21 -5.77
CA ALA A 116 -0.74 -2.52 -7.13
C ALA A 116 -1.90 -3.03 -7.99
N LEU A 117 -1.99 -2.53 -9.20
CA LEU A 117 -2.76 -3.13 -10.29
C LEU A 117 -1.81 -3.91 -11.18
N ILE A 118 -2.04 -5.21 -11.35
CA ILE A 118 -1.28 -6.05 -12.26
C ILE A 118 -2.22 -6.47 -13.39
N LEU A 119 -1.99 -5.94 -14.58
CA LEU A 119 -2.73 -6.28 -15.79
C LEU A 119 -2.03 -7.44 -16.49
N ALA A 120 -2.75 -8.53 -16.69
CA ALA A 120 -2.31 -9.69 -17.47
C ALA A 120 -3.13 -9.77 -18.76
N GLY A 121 -2.50 -10.08 -19.89
CA GLY A 121 -3.24 -10.48 -21.09
C GLY A 121 -3.82 -11.88 -20.88
N GLY A 122 -5.08 -12.09 -21.24
CA GLY A 122 -5.73 -13.40 -21.18
C GLY A 122 -5.09 -14.44 -22.10
N GLU A 123 -4.49 -13.98 -23.19
CA GLU A 123 -3.82 -14.80 -24.21
C GLU A 123 -2.29 -14.65 -24.18
N ASP A 124 -1.74 -14.03 -23.13
CA ASP A 124 -0.28 -13.86 -22.98
C ASP A 124 0.36 -15.20 -22.55
N GLY A 125 1.54 -15.49 -23.10
CA GLY A 125 2.26 -16.75 -22.89
C GLY A 125 3.02 -16.76 -21.56
N ASP A 126 4.35 -16.73 -21.64
CA ASP A 126 5.26 -16.85 -20.50
C ASP A 126 4.97 -15.86 -19.36
N LEU A 127 4.36 -14.70 -19.67
CA LEU A 127 4.05 -13.63 -18.72
C LEU A 127 2.54 -13.40 -18.52
N GLY A 128 1.69 -14.36 -18.89
CA GLY A 128 0.24 -14.34 -18.66
C GLY A 128 -0.19 -14.46 -17.20
N GLU A 129 -1.50 -14.66 -16.96
CA GLU A 129 -2.11 -14.54 -15.62
C GLU A 129 -1.38 -15.40 -14.56
N ASP A 130 -1.10 -16.66 -14.86
CA ASP A 130 -0.44 -17.57 -13.91
C ASP A 130 0.94 -17.04 -13.47
N ALA A 131 1.73 -16.56 -14.44
CA ALA A 131 3.04 -15.99 -14.17
C ALA A 131 2.91 -14.69 -13.35
N GLN A 132 1.97 -13.81 -13.69
CA GLN A 132 1.72 -12.59 -12.91
C GLN A 132 1.31 -12.91 -11.46
N ARG A 133 0.45 -13.91 -11.26
CA ARG A 133 -0.02 -14.37 -9.95
C ARG A 133 1.07 -15.00 -9.11
N ARG A 134 1.97 -15.76 -9.72
CA ARG A 134 3.06 -16.44 -9.02
C ARG A 134 4.28 -15.57 -8.79
N LEU A 135 4.59 -14.66 -9.71
CA LEU A 135 5.90 -13.99 -9.75
C LEU A 135 5.85 -12.48 -9.46
N ASN A 136 4.72 -11.80 -9.67
CA ASN A 136 4.58 -10.37 -9.36
C ASN A 136 3.69 -10.14 -8.13
N LEU A 137 2.50 -10.75 -8.06
CA LEU A 137 1.55 -10.53 -6.98
C LEU A 137 2.10 -10.76 -5.56
N PRO A 138 2.97 -11.75 -5.27
CA PRO A 138 3.50 -11.97 -3.92
C PRO A 138 4.30 -10.78 -3.36
N HIS A 139 4.80 -9.91 -4.22
CA HIS A 139 5.49 -8.69 -3.82
C HIS A 139 4.53 -7.58 -3.35
N TYR A 140 3.22 -7.71 -3.63
CA TYR A 140 2.22 -6.69 -3.33
C TYR A 140 1.05 -7.26 -2.51
N PRO A 141 1.11 -7.23 -1.17
CA PRO A 141 0.03 -7.72 -0.32
C PRO A 141 -1.32 -7.02 -0.53
N ALA A 142 -1.31 -5.76 -0.99
CA ALA A 142 -2.48 -4.98 -1.38
C ALA A 142 -2.67 -4.94 -2.91
N GLY A 143 -2.04 -5.86 -3.64
CA GLY A 143 -2.11 -5.97 -5.08
C GLY A 143 -3.35 -6.74 -5.55
N ARG A 144 -3.79 -6.45 -6.77
CA ARG A 144 -4.80 -7.25 -7.47
C ARG A 144 -4.38 -7.53 -8.91
N ILE A 145 -4.83 -8.65 -9.43
CA ILE A 145 -4.71 -8.99 -10.85
C ILE A 145 -6.02 -8.65 -11.55
N SER A 146 -5.91 -8.06 -12.74
CA SER A 146 -7.01 -7.93 -13.68
C SER A 146 -6.57 -8.52 -15.02
N VAL A 147 -7.32 -9.50 -15.50
CA VAL A 147 -7.10 -10.08 -16.81
C VAL A 147 -7.79 -9.20 -17.86
N ILE A 148 -7.07 -8.90 -18.93
CA ILE A 148 -7.59 -8.19 -20.10
C ILE A 148 -7.85 -9.24 -21.18
N GLU A 149 -9.12 -9.60 -21.34
CA GLU A 149 -9.57 -10.58 -22.31
C GLU A 149 -9.27 -10.13 -23.75
N GLY A 150 -8.89 -11.06 -24.62
CA GLY A 150 -8.57 -10.76 -26.01
C GLY A 150 -7.31 -9.88 -26.20
N ALA A 151 -6.39 -9.90 -25.24
CA ALA A 151 -5.05 -9.33 -25.33
C ALA A 151 -4.00 -10.36 -24.90
N ALA A 152 -2.82 -10.28 -25.50
CA ALA A 152 -1.61 -10.97 -25.05
C ALA A 152 -0.66 -9.96 -24.38
N HIS A 153 0.59 -9.90 -24.83
CA HIS A 153 1.65 -9.15 -24.15
C HIS A 153 1.56 -7.63 -24.39
N LEU A 154 1.07 -7.22 -25.56
CA LEU A 154 1.03 -5.83 -26.02
C LEU A 154 -0.29 -5.15 -25.60
N LEU A 155 -0.65 -5.28 -24.32
CA LEU A 155 -1.91 -4.79 -23.74
C LEU A 155 -2.35 -3.40 -24.22
N PRO A 156 -1.49 -2.35 -24.25
CA PRO A 156 -1.90 -1.01 -24.69
C PRO A 156 -2.23 -0.89 -26.18
N TYR A 157 -1.70 -1.79 -27.02
CA TYR A 157 -2.01 -1.85 -28.45
C TYR A 157 -3.26 -2.66 -28.73
N GLU A 158 -3.49 -3.73 -27.97
CA GLU A 158 -4.56 -4.71 -28.25
C GLU A 158 -5.90 -4.27 -27.67
N GLN A 159 -5.90 -3.78 -26.42
CA GLN A 159 -7.11 -3.41 -25.70
C GLN A 159 -6.92 -2.06 -24.98
N PRO A 160 -6.65 -0.96 -25.73
CA PRO A 160 -6.27 0.33 -25.15
C PRO A 160 -7.31 0.89 -24.18
N ASP A 161 -8.60 0.78 -24.51
CA ASP A 161 -9.69 1.34 -23.69
C ASP A 161 -9.83 0.58 -22.36
N ALA A 162 -9.75 -0.75 -22.39
CA ALA A 162 -9.84 -1.58 -21.19
C ALA A 162 -8.64 -1.33 -20.25
N VAL A 163 -7.42 -1.22 -20.83
CA VAL A 163 -6.20 -0.89 -20.08
C VAL A 163 -6.28 0.50 -19.48
N ALA A 164 -6.67 1.51 -20.27
CA ALA A 164 -6.78 2.89 -19.82
C ALA A 164 -7.81 3.03 -18.70
N GLN A 165 -8.98 2.39 -18.84
CA GLN A 165 -10.02 2.38 -17.82
C GLN A 165 -9.53 1.73 -16.52
N ALA A 166 -8.90 0.56 -16.60
CA ALA A 166 -8.37 -0.13 -15.43
C ALA A 166 -7.32 0.69 -14.67
N ILE A 167 -6.41 1.36 -15.41
CA ILE A 167 -5.42 2.26 -14.83
C ILE A 167 -6.09 3.49 -14.20
N ALA A 168 -7.04 4.11 -14.89
CA ALA A 168 -7.76 5.29 -14.39
C ALA A 168 -8.50 4.98 -13.08
N ASP A 169 -9.19 3.85 -12.99
CA ASP A 169 -9.90 3.41 -11.79
C ASP A 169 -8.93 3.15 -10.63
N HIS A 170 -7.80 2.49 -10.91
CA HIS A 170 -6.77 2.23 -9.91
C HIS A 170 -6.14 3.53 -9.37
N VAL A 171 -5.76 4.43 -10.28
CA VAL A 171 -5.14 5.72 -9.94
C VAL A 171 -6.12 6.58 -9.15
N SER A 172 -7.37 6.70 -9.59
CA SER A 172 -8.40 7.48 -8.90
C SER A 172 -8.57 7.03 -7.45
N ALA A 173 -8.73 5.72 -7.22
CA ALA A 173 -8.85 5.16 -5.88
C ALA A 173 -7.61 5.41 -5.01
N ALA A 174 -6.41 5.33 -5.60
CA ALA A 174 -5.17 5.55 -4.87
C ALA A 174 -4.95 7.03 -4.50
N PHE A 175 -5.27 7.95 -5.41
CA PHE A 175 -5.10 9.39 -5.18
C PHE A 175 -6.11 9.97 -4.19
N ALA A 176 -7.27 9.32 -3.99
CA ALA A 176 -8.19 9.67 -2.90
C ALA A 176 -7.55 9.58 -1.50
N ARG A 177 -6.42 8.88 -1.38
CA ARG A 177 -5.66 8.69 -0.14
C ARG A 177 -4.30 9.39 -0.15
N ALA A 178 -3.97 10.12 -1.22
CA ALA A 178 -2.67 10.74 -1.37
C ALA A 178 -2.39 11.73 -0.23
N LEU A 179 -1.14 11.74 0.25
CA LEU A 179 -0.71 12.75 1.21
C LEU A 179 -0.71 14.14 0.56
N PRO A 180 -1.00 15.21 1.32
CA PRO A 180 -0.90 16.57 0.81
C PRO A 180 0.51 16.86 0.27
N PRO A 181 0.65 17.66 -0.82
CA PRO A 181 1.95 17.97 -1.41
C PRO A 181 2.99 18.51 -0.42
N ALA A 182 2.59 19.32 0.55
CA ALA A 182 3.48 19.83 1.60
C ALA A 182 4.05 18.70 2.48
N MET A 183 3.23 17.69 2.82
CA MET A 183 3.69 16.52 3.57
C MET A 183 4.65 15.67 2.72
N ILE A 184 4.36 15.48 1.43
CA ILE A 184 5.26 14.77 0.50
C ILE A 184 6.61 15.50 0.40
N ALA A 185 6.61 16.82 0.24
CA ALA A 185 7.82 17.63 0.19
C ALA A 185 8.64 17.53 1.48
N LEU A 186 7.98 17.57 2.65
CA LEU A 186 8.64 17.38 3.95
C LEU A 186 9.25 15.99 4.06
N LEU A 187 8.52 14.93 3.68
CA LEU A 187 9.04 13.56 3.67
C LEU A 187 10.24 13.41 2.74
N ALA A 188 10.22 14.06 1.56
CA ALA A 188 11.32 14.04 0.60
C ALA A 188 12.55 14.86 1.04
N SER A 189 12.42 15.71 2.07
CA SER A 189 13.50 16.58 2.52
C SER A 189 14.63 15.83 3.25
N ASP A 190 15.76 16.52 3.39
CA ASP A 190 16.90 16.08 4.20
C ASP A 190 16.65 16.13 5.72
N ARG A 191 15.47 16.61 6.16
CA ARG A 191 15.06 16.63 7.56
C ARG A 191 14.50 15.30 8.06
N VAL A 192 14.15 14.42 7.13
CA VAL A 192 13.59 13.11 7.43
C VAL A 192 14.61 12.04 7.06
N SER A 193 14.89 11.14 7.99
CA SER A 193 15.81 10.02 7.74
C SER A 193 15.15 8.99 6.82
N SER A 194 15.95 8.20 6.10
CA SER A 194 15.44 7.05 5.34
C SER A 194 14.62 6.11 6.21
N ARG A 195 15.11 5.80 7.42
CA ARG A 195 14.37 4.99 8.41
C ARG A 195 13.02 5.59 8.79
N THR A 196 12.96 6.89 9.07
CA THR A 196 11.70 7.58 9.41
C THR A 196 10.75 7.56 8.21
N ARG A 197 11.24 7.85 6.99
CA ARG A 197 10.46 7.73 5.76
C ARG A 197 9.88 6.33 5.60
N ALA A 198 10.69 5.29 5.73
CA ALA A 198 10.26 3.90 5.62
C ALA A 198 9.13 3.55 6.61
N VAL A 199 9.28 3.97 7.88
CA VAL A 199 8.25 3.79 8.91
C VAL A 199 6.96 4.53 8.53
N LEU A 200 7.05 5.77 8.06
CA LEU A 200 5.87 6.55 7.69
C LEU A 200 5.19 6.01 6.42
N THR A 201 5.96 5.54 5.43
CA THR A 201 5.44 4.82 4.26
C THR A 201 4.68 3.57 4.71
N ALA A 202 5.25 2.74 5.58
CA ALA A 202 4.60 1.55 6.11
C ALA A 202 3.31 1.86 6.90
N ARG A 203 3.31 2.96 7.67
CA ARG A 203 2.12 3.41 8.40
C ARG A 203 1.03 3.96 7.47
N HIS A 204 1.41 4.60 6.37
CA HIS A 204 0.47 5.13 5.40
C HIS A 204 -0.23 4.04 4.58
N ALA A 205 0.44 2.89 4.38
CA ALA A 205 -0.13 1.75 3.68
C ALA A 205 -1.46 1.29 4.29
N VAL A 206 -2.35 0.78 3.43
CA VAL A 206 -3.67 0.28 3.82
C VAL A 206 -3.51 -1.00 4.64
N PRO A 207 -4.16 -1.12 5.81
CA PRO A 207 -4.13 -2.37 6.57
C PRO A 207 -4.80 -3.50 5.78
N GLY A 208 -4.30 -4.72 5.96
CA GLY A 208 -4.90 -5.93 5.40
C GLY A 208 -6.31 -6.21 5.95
N PRO A 209 -6.94 -7.32 5.50
CA PRO A 209 -8.24 -7.75 6.03
C PRO A 209 -8.17 -8.06 7.53
N LEU A 210 -9.33 -8.15 8.17
CA LEU A 210 -9.45 -8.61 9.55
C LEU A 210 -8.95 -10.04 9.67
N THR A 211 -8.28 -10.34 10.79
CA THR A 211 -7.68 -11.66 11.06
C THR A 211 -8.03 -12.20 12.43
N LEU A 212 -8.32 -11.32 13.41
CA LEU A 212 -8.65 -11.72 14.78
C LEU A 212 -10.12 -11.46 15.10
N LEU A 213 -10.63 -10.28 14.75
CA LEU A 213 -11.99 -9.85 15.05
C LEU A 213 -12.99 -10.43 14.06
N SER A 214 -14.17 -10.79 14.56
CA SER A 214 -15.34 -11.01 13.71
C SER A 214 -15.87 -9.72 13.09
N ASP A 215 -16.69 -9.82 12.04
CA ASP A 215 -17.33 -8.66 11.41
C ASP A 215 -18.14 -7.83 12.41
N ARG A 216 -18.82 -8.49 13.35
CA ARG A 216 -19.59 -7.80 14.39
C ARG A 216 -18.69 -7.04 15.36
N GLN A 217 -17.62 -7.67 15.83
CA GLN A 217 -16.64 -7.02 16.72
C GLN A 217 -15.96 -5.84 16.03
N ALA A 218 -15.61 -5.97 14.74
CA ALA A 218 -15.05 -4.88 13.96
C ALA A 218 -16.04 -3.72 13.76
N ALA A 219 -17.33 -4.00 13.56
CA ALA A 219 -18.37 -2.97 13.50
C ALA A 219 -18.52 -2.24 14.84
N THR A 220 -18.52 -2.97 15.96
CA THR A 220 -18.53 -2.38 17.30
C THR A 220 -17.30 -1.51 17.55
N LEU A 221 -16.10 -1.97 17.14
CA LEU A 221 -14.87 -1.20 17.26
C LEU A 221 -14.89 0.06 16.39
N ALA A 222 -15.39 -0.02 15.17
CA ALA A 222 -15.54 1.14 14.30
C ALA A 222 -16.49 2.19 14.92
N ALA A 223 -17.63 1.76 15.47
CA ALA A 223 -18.57 2.63 16.19
C ALA A 223 -17.94 3.25 17.45
N LEU A 224 -17.12 2.48 18.18
CA LEU A 224 -16.37 2.96 19.34
C LEU A 224 -15.36 4.05 18.93
N ILE A 225 -14.61 3.82 17.86
CA ILE A 225 -13.63 4.77 17.30
C ILE A 225 -14.33 6.07 16.88
N GLU A 226 -15.47 5.97 16.19
CA GLU A 226 -16.27 7.12 15.79
C GLU A 226 -16.74 7.95 17.00
N ALA A 227 -17.16 7.28 18.08
CA ALA A 227 -17.60 7.95 19.31
C ALA A 227 -16.45 8.57 20.11
N VAL A 228 -15.26 7.96 20.12
CA VAL A 228 -14.08 8.45 20.86
C VAL A 228 -13.34 9.55 20.09
N LEU A 229 -13.23 9.43 18.77
CA LEU A 229 -12.54 10.37 17.89
C LEU A 229 -13.45 10.78 16.71
N PRO A 230 -14.48 11.62 16.95
CA PRO A 230 -15.36 12.09 15.88
C PRO A 230 -14.56 12.86 14.82
N GLY A 231 -14.78 12.50 13.54
CA GLY A 231 -14.08 13.11 12.41
C GLY A 231 -12.65 12.61 12.19
N ALA A 232 -12.22 11.52 12.82
CA ALA A 232 -10.87 10.96 12.67
C ALA A 232 -10.49 10.48 11.27
N GLY A 233 -11.45 10.29 10.35
CA GLY A 233 -11.24 9.70 9.03
C GLY A 233 -12.12 8.46 8.88
N ASP A 234 -11.54 7.35 8.41
CA ASP A 234 -12.22 6.05 8.29
C ASP A 234 -12.06 5.23 9.59
N PRO A 235 -13.12 5.05 10.41
CA PRO A 235 -13.05 4.26 11.64
C PRO A 235 -12.81 2.77 11.37
N GLY A 236 -13.29 2.24 10.25
CA GLY A 236 -13.10 0.84 9.87
C GLY A 236 -11.64 0.53 9.53
N GLU A 237 -10.93 1.49 8.93
CA GLU A 237 -9.49 1.34 8.71
C GLU A 237 -8.72 1.32 10.03
N LEU A 238 -9.04 2.21 10.97
CA LEU A 238 -8.42 2.19 12.30
C LEU A 238 -8.72 0.89 13.04
N ALA A 239 -9.94 0.35 12.92
CA ALA A 239 -10.29 -0.95 13.47
C ALA A 239 -9.42 -2.08 12.89
N ARG A 240 -9.20 -2.12 11.57
CA ARG A 240 -8.30 -3.10 10.94
C ARG A 240 -6.84 -2.94 11.36
N ARG A 241 -6.38 -1.73 11.66
CA ARG A 241 -5.03 -1.49 12.21
C ARG A 241 -4.88 -2.03 13.64
N ILE A 242 -5.90 -1.84 14.47
CA ILE A 242 -5.95 -2.39 15.82
C ILE A 242 -6.02 -3.92 15.75
N ASP A 243 -6.85 -4.50 14.88
CA ASP A 243 -6.89 -5.95 14.60
C ASP A 243 -5.51 -6.52 14.26
N ALA A 244 -4.84 -5.94 13.25
CA ALA A 244 -3.52 -6.38 12.81
C ALA A 244 -2.42 -6.19 13.88
N MET A 245 -2.58 -5.20 14.76
CA MET A 245 -1.70 -5.01 15.90
C MET A 245 -1.88 -6.17 16.90
N MET A 246 -3.12 -6.46 17.30
CA MET A 246 -3.46 -7.51 18.25
C MET A 246 -3.08 -8.89 17.74
N ALA A 247 -3.38 -9.19 16.47
CA ALA A 247 -3.02 -10.45 15.81
C ALA A 247 -1.50 -10.68 15.79
N ALA A 248 -0.73 -9.60 15.69
CA ALA A 248 0.74 -9.65 15.73
C ALA A 248 1.31 -9.67 17.16
N GLY A 249 0.48 -9.64 18.21
CA GLY A 249 0.92 -9.55 19.60
C GLY A 249 1.73 -8.29 19.90
N ARG A 250 1.49 -7.21 19.14
CA ARG A 250 2.17 -5.92 19.32
C ARG A 250 1.33 -5.04 20.25
N GLY A 251 2.01 -4.20 21.03
CA GLY A 251 1.39 -3.22 21.92
C GLY A 251 2.37 -2.11 22.25
N ASP A 252 2.03 -1.28 23.23
CA ASP A 252 2.92 -0.22 23.75
C ASP A 252 3.95 -0.74 24.79
N GLY A 253 3.91 -2.05 25.07
CA GLY A 253 4.79 -2.71 26.04
C GLY A 253 4.22 -2.76 27.45
N TRP A 254 3.00 -2.26 27.67
CA TRP A 254 2.31 -2.26 28.96
C TRP A 254 0.95 -2.94 28.83
N ARG A 255 0.46 -3.49 29.94
CA ARG A 255 -0.87 -4.10 30.03
C ARG A 255 -1.36 -4.06 31.46
N CYS A 256 -2.63 -3.75 31.68
CA CYS A 256 -3.23 -3.87 33.00
C CYS A 256 -3.23 -5.33 33.47
N ALA A 257 -2.69 -5.59 34.66
CA ALA A 257 -2.60 -6.94 35.23
C ALA A 257 -3.97 -7.59 35.50
N GLU A 258 -5.01 -6.76 35.67
CA GLU A 258 -6.39 -7.20 35.94
C GLU A 258 -7.18 -7.56 34.67
N LEU A 259 -6.63 -7.28 33.48
CA LEU A 259 -7.21 -7.66 32.21
C LEU A 259 -6.62 -9.00 31.72
N PRO A 260 -7.28 -9.71 30.80
CA PRO A 260 -6.65 -10.76 30.00
C PRO A 260 -5.55 -10.22 29.08
N ALA A 261 -4.87 -11.09 28.34
CA ALA A 261 -3.98 -10.67 27.24
C ALA A 261 -4.79 -10.02 26.10
N ASP A 262 -4.23 -9.02 25.43
CA ASP A 262 -4.94 -8.16 24.47
C ASP A 262 -5.72 -8.94 23.40
N ALA A 263 -5.10 -9.96 22.80
CA ALA A 263 -5.74 -10.78 21.76
C ALA A 263 -7.00 -11.53 22.24
N MET A 264 -7.14 -11.74 23.56
CA MET A 264 -8.35 -12.29 24.18
C MET A 264 -9.24 -11.19 24.76
N CYS A 265 -8.64 -10.15 25.34
CA CYS A 265 -9.34 -9.07 26.03
C CYS A 265 -10.19 -8.24 25.08
N TRP A 266 -9.66 -7.88 23.91
CA TRP A 266 -10.36 -7.01 22.97
C TRP A 266 -11.61 -7.65 22.37
N PRO A 267 -11.59 -8.88 21.83
CA PRO A 267 -12.83 -9.54 21.38
C PRO A 267 -13.87 -9.63 22.50
N ALA A 268 -13.47 -10.08 23.70
CA ALA A 268 -14.36 -10.22 24.85
C ALA A 268 -14.96 -8.88 25.31
N ALA A 269 -14.16 -7.81 25.27
CA ALA A 269 -14.61 -6.47 25.62
C ALA A 269 -15.55 -5.88 24.56
N LEU A 270 -15.30 -6.13 23.27
CA LEU A 270 -16.16 -5.68 22.18
C LEU A 270 -17.53 -6.37 22.25
N ASP A 271 -17.57 -7.67 22.53
CA ASP A 271 -18.83 -8.40 22.73
C ASP A 271 -19.57 -7.88 23.97
N THR A 272 -18.84 -7.62 25.06
CA THR A 272 -19.41 -7.05 26.29
C THR A 272 -19.96 -5.65 26.05
N LEU A 273 -19.24 -4.79 25.33
CA LEU A 273 -19.67 -3.44 24.97
C LEU A 273 -20.93 -3.48 24.08
N ASP A 274 -20.95 -4.39 23.10
CA ASP A 274 -22.11 -4.56 22.21
C ASP A 274 -23.37 -4.95 23.00
N ALA A 275 -23.24 -5.90 23.94
CA ALA A 275 -24.31 -6.28 24.85
C ALA A 275 -24.76 -5.12 25.77
N MET A 276 -23.80 -4.37 26.33
CA MET A 276 -24.10 -3.20 27.17
C MET A 276 -24.88 -2.11 26.43
N GLY A 277 -24.59 -1.93 25.14
CA GLY A 277 -25.30 -0.97 24.29
C GLY A 277 -26.65 -1.48 23.75
N GLY A 278 -27.01 -2.75 23.99
CA GLY A 278 -28.15 -3.38 23.33
C GLY A 278 -27.99 -3.46 21.80
N GLY A 279 -26.75 -3.68 21.34
CA GLY A 279 -26.33 -3.50 19.95
C GLY A 279 -25.59 -2.17 19.76
N PHE A 280 -24.45 -2.00 20.43
CA PHE A 280 -23.67 -0.75 20.42
C PHE A 280 -23.34 -0.26 19.00
N ALA A 281 -22.98 -1.18 18.10
CA ALA A 281 -22.69 -0.84 16.71
C ALA A 281 -23.89 -0.21 15.98
N ASP A 282 -25.11 -0.62 16.31
CA ASP A 282 -26.33 -0.17 15.65
C ASP A 282 -27.02 0.98 16.40
N ALA A 283 -26.60 1.23 17.63
CA ALA A 283 -27.14 2.29 18.48
C ALA A 283 -26.88 3.68 17.88
N ASP A 284 -27.78 4.63 18.14
CA ASP A 284 -27.57 6.02 17.72
C ASP A 284 -26.37 6.68 18.45
N PRO A 285 -25.78 7.75 17.91
CA PRO A 285 -24.60 8.39 18.50
C PRO A 285 -24.80 8.82 19.96
N ALA A 286 -25.99 9.27 20.35
CA ALA A 286 -26.26 9.72 21.71
C ALA A 286 -26.38 8.53 22.68
N ALA A 287 -26.91 7.39 22.23
CA ALA A 287 -26.95 6.14 22.99
C ALA A 287 -25.54 5.58 23.22
N ARG A 288 -24.71 5.56 22.17
CA ARG A 288 -23.29 5.18 22.28
C ARG A 288 -22.58 6.06 23.30
N GLU A 289 -22.74 7.37 23.22
CA GLU A 289 -22.13 8.31 24.16
C GLU A 289 -22.60 8.09 25.60
N ARG A 290 -23.90 7.90 25.84
CA ARG A 290 -24.43 7.59 27.19
C ARG A 290 -23.81 6.30 27.75
N CYS A 291 -23.71 5.26 26.94
CA CYS A 291 -23.08 3.99 27.32
C CYS A 291 -21.61 4.20 27.72
N LEU A 292 -20.81 4.86 26.87
CA LEU A 292 -19.39 5.12 27.14
C LEU A 292 -19.16 6.03 28.35
N ARG A 293 -20.02 7.05 28.57
CA ARG A 293 -19.95 7.91 29.76
C ARG A 293 -20.25 7.14 31.04
N SER A 294 -21.25 6.25 31.02
CA SER A 294 -21.56 5.36 32.15
C SER A 294 -20.40 4.43 32.46
N LEU A 295 -19.80 3.84 31.43
CA LEU A 295 -18.64 2.97 31.55
C LEU A 295 -17.41 3.71 32.13
N ALA A 296 -17.08 4.89 31.59
CA ALA A 296 -15.97 5.71 32.10
C ALA A 296 -16.15 6.12 33.57
N ALA A 297 -17.40 6.35 33.99
CA ALA A 297 -17.73 6.74 35.36
C ALA A 297 -17.80 5.55 36.34
N GLY A 298 -17.58 4.31 35.88
CA GLY A 298 -17.71 3.11 36.72
C GLY A 298 -19.16 2.82 37.13
N LYS A 299 -20.13 3.31 36.35
CA LYS A 299 -21.58 3.17 36.60
C LYS A 299 -22.26 2.20 35.66
N ALA A 300 -21.48 1.49 34.85
CA ALA A 300 -21.98 0.44 33.97
C ALA A 300 -22.66 -0.66 34.79
N ALA A 301 -23.86 -1.06 34.36
CA ALA A 301 -24.55 -2.20 34.93
C ALA A 301 -23.83 -3.51 34.56
N GLU A 302 -23.97 -4.54 35.40
CA GLU A 302 -23.58 -5.89 35.01
C GLU A 302 -24.50 -6.42 33.92
N THR A 303 -23.93 -6.82 32.78
CA THR A 303 -24.68 -7.29 31.61
C THR A 303 -24.41 -8.74 31.27
N GLY A 304 -23.72 -9.48 32.15
CA GLY A 304 -23.39 -10.90 31.95
C GLY A 304 -22.33 -11.15 30.87
N GLY A 305 -21.61 -10.11 30.44
CA GLY A 305 -20.47 -10.23 29.51
C GLY A 305 -19.26 -10.91 30.15
N ALA A 306 -18.26 -11.23 29.33
CA ALA A 306 -17.05 -11.93 29.76
C ALA A 306 -16.15 -11.10 30.68
N LEU A 307 -16.29 -9.78 30.66
CA LEU A 307 -15.54 -8.85 31.53
C LEU A 307 -16.49 -8.19 32.53
N SER A 308 -16.02 -8.06 33.78
CA SER A 308 -16.74 -7.31 34.81
C SER A 308 -16.83 -5.82 34.48
N PRO A 309 -17.77 -5.05 35.08
CA PRO A 309 -17.85 -3.60 34.86
C PRO A 309 -16.54 -2.85 35.16
N HIS A 310 -15.79 -3.29 36.19
CA HIS A 310 -14.48 -2.74 36.53
C HIS A 310 -13.45 -3.02 35.43
N GLN A 311 -13.36 -4.26 34.95
CA GLN A 311 -12.47 -4.61 33.84
C GLN A 311 -12.84 -3.86 32.56
N MET A 312 -14.12 -3.68 32.27
CA MET A 312 -14.56 -2.88 31.12
C MET A 312 -14.13 -1.41 31.25
N GLN A 313 -14.14 -0.84 32.46
CA GLN A 313 -13.66 0.53 32.69
C GLN A 313 -12.16 0.65 32.43
N LEU A 314 -11.37 -0.31 32.92
CA LEU A 314 -9.93 -0.40 32.67
C LEU A 314 -9.63 -0.57 31.18
N TRP A 315 -10.28 -1.53 30.53
CA TRP A 315 -10.13 -1.77 29.10
C TRP A 315 -10.52 -0.54 28.28
N PHE A 316 -11.60 0.17 28.62
CA PHE A 316 -12.00 1.36 27.88
C PHE A 316 -10.97 2.50 28.02
N ALA A 317 -10.27 2.59 29.15
CA ALA A 317 -9.15 3.52 29.29
C ALA A 317 -7.99 3.15 28.34
N GLU A 318 -7.60 1.88 28.28
CA GLU A 318 -6.57 1.38 27.35
C GLU A 318 -7.00 1.56 25.89
N ALA A 319 -8.22 1.19 25.54
CA ALA A 319 -8.77 1.30 24.19
C ALA A 319 -8.74 2.75 23.67
N ARG A 320 -9.08 3.74 24.50
CA ARG A 320 -8.98 5.17 24.10
C ARG A 320 -7.54 5.58 23.80
N GLY A 321 -6.59 5.16 24.64
CA GLY A 321 -5.16 5.43 24.43
C GLY A 321 -4.66 4.80 23.13
N GLU A 322 -5.02 3.54 22.89
CA GLU A 322 -4.65 2.80 21.69
C GLU A 322 -5.25 3.40 20.42
N ILE A 323 -6.55 3.74 20.43
CA ILE A 323 -7.23 4.42 19.32
C ILE A 323 -6.51 5.74 18.97
N ALA A 324 -6.21 6.57 19.97
CA ALA A 324 -5.47 7.82 19.77
C ALA A 324 -4.06 7.57 19.22
N ARG A 325 -3.36 6.56 19.73
CA ARG A 325 -2.01 6.18 19.29
C ARG A 325 -1.98 5.75 17.82
N GLN A 326 -2.91 4.90 17.39
CA GLN A 326 -3.02 4.47 15.99
C GLN A 326 -3.32 5.64 15.08
N TRP A 327 -4.25 6.50 15.50
CA TRP A 327 -4.64 7.69 14.73
C TRP A 327 -3.47 8.68 14.57
N MET A 328 -2.77 9.01 15.65
CA MET A 328 -1.62 9.93 15.66
C MET A 328 -0.39 9.39 14.92
N ALA A 329 -0.31 8.07 14.71
CA ALA A 329 0.80 7.46 13.98
C ALA A 329 0.71 7.68 12.46
N LEU A 330 -0.46 8.03 11.92
CA LEU A 330 -0.68 8.14 10.48
C LEU A 330 -0.11 9.44 9.90
N PRO A 331 0.66 9.40 8.80
CA PRO A 331 1.13 10.61 8.14
C PRO A 331 0.01 11.54 7.68
N ALA A 332 -1.15 11.00 7.29
CA ALA A 332 -2.34 11.79 6.94
C ALA A 332 -2.89 12.57 8.16
N THR A 333 -2.89 11.96 9.34
CA THR A 333 -3.25 12.64 10.58
C THR A 333 -2.22 13.72 10.92
N MET A 334 -0.93 13.40 10.85
CA MET A 334 0.14 14.35 11.08
C MET A 334 0.02 15.58 10.17
N ALA A 335 -0.26 15.37 8.88
CA ALA A 335 -0.51 16.46 7.93
C ALA A 335 -1.72 17.31 8.33
N ARG A 336 -2.83 16.68 8.72
CA ARG A 336 -4.06 17.37 9.12
C ARG A 336 -3.88 18.25 10.35
N ILE A 337 -3.13 17.79 11.35
CA ILE A 337 -2.92 18.53 12.60
C ILE A 337 -1.67 19.43 12.57
N GLY A 338 -0.95 19.46 11.46
CA GLY A 338 0.30 20.22 11.32
C GLY A 338 1.45 19.67 12.18
N TYR A 339 1.48 18.36 12.45
CA TYR A 339 2.56 17.74 13.21
C TYR A 339 3.73 17.38 12.30
N ASP A 340 4.90 17.94 12.62
CA ASP A 340 6.16 17.68 11.92
C ASP A 340 7.31 17.29 12.87
N GLY A 341 7.00 16.90 14.12
CA GLY A 341 7.99 16.53 15.14
C GLY A 341 8.93 15.38 14.75
N PHE A 342 8.66 14.68 13.64
CA PHE A 342 9.54 13.67 13.06
C PHE A 342 10.65 14.26 12.17
N ALA A 343 10.55 15.52 11.75
CA ALA A 343 11.46 16.21 10.83
C ALA A 343 12.64 16.90 11.55
N ILE A 344 13.24 16.18 12.51
CA ILE A 344 14.31 16.69 13.38
C ILE A 344 15.72 16.33 12.90
N GLY A 345 15.86 15.64 11.77
CA GLY A 345 17.14 15.40 11.11
C GLY A 345 17.18 14.12 10.28
N GLY A 346 17.70 14.22 9.05
CA GLY A 346 17.86 13.10 8.12
C GLY A 346 19.11 12.26 8.37
N ASP A 347 19.54 11.54 7.33
CA ASP A 347 20.66 10.59 7.40
C ASP A 347 22.05 11.25 7.49
N GLY A 348 22.09 12.58 7.37
CA GLY A 348 23.31 13.37 7.52
C GLY A 348 23.90 13.32 8.93
N VAL A 349 25.19 13.68 9.02
CA VAL A 349 25.99 13.68 10.26
C VAL A 349 25.42 14.64 11.31
N ARG A 350 24.89 15.79 10.88
CA ARG A 350 24.30 16.80 11.77
C ARG A 350 22.78 16.71 11.74
N LYS A 351 22.16 16.53 12.90
CA LYS A 351 20.70 16.66 13.06
C LYS A 351 20.33 18.14 13.11
N GLN A 352 19.37 18.55 12.30
CA GLN A 352 19.01 19.95 12.14
C GLN A 352 18.12 20.46 13.29
N GLY A 353 17.26 19.59 13.86
CA GLY A 353 16.37 19.92 14.97
C GLY A 353 15.42 21.09 14.69
N TYR A 354 14.88 21.68 15.75
CA TYR A 354 14.21 22.98 15.71
C TYR A 354 15.16 24.05 16.27
N VAL A 355 15.24 25.19 15.59
CA VAL A 355 15.94 26.41 16.00
C VAL A 355 15.00 27.34 16.77
N ARG A 356 13.73 27.42 16.36
CA ARG A 356 12.68 28.22 17.00
C ARG A 356 11.88 27.31 17.95
N ALA A 357 12.20 27.38 19.23
CA ALA A 357 11.55 26.58 20.28
C ALA A 357 10.52 27.36 21.11
N ALA A 358 10.25 28.62 20.76
CA ALA A 358 9.24 29.42 21.44
C ALA A 358 7.82 28.97 21.02
N ALA A 359 6.87 29.07 21.94
CA ALA A 359 5.46 28.84 21.63
C ALA A 359 5.01 29.75 20.48
N ASP A 360 4.10 29.24 19.64
CA ASP A 360 3.51 29.95 18.50
C ASP A 360 4.52 30.47 17.46
N THR A 361 5.73 29.89 17.41
CA THR A 361 6.72 30.18 16.38
C THR A 361 6.87 29.03 15.40
N ILE A 362 6.87 29.35 14.11
CA ILE A 362 7.13 28.39 13.03
C ILE A 362 8.54 28.58 12.49
N GLU A 363 9.16 27.48 12.09
CA GLU A 363 10.41 27.41 11.37
C GLU A 363 10.28 27.90 9.93
N PRO A 364 11.33 28.48 9.35
CA PRO A 364 11.33 28.89 7.94
C PRO A 364 11.07 27.74 6.95
N TRP A 365 11.37 26.50 7.34
CA TRP A 365 11.18 25.31 6.50
C TRP A 365 9.79 24.68 6.66
N GLN A 366 9.03 25.04 7.70
CA GLN A 366 7.68 24.52 7.89
C GLN A 366 6.76 25.14 6.82
N GLN A 367 6.18 24.30 5.97
CA GLN A 367 5.13 24.72 5.04
C GLN A 367 3.75 24.45 5.65
N LEU A 368 2.99 25.51 5.91
CA LEU A 368 1.63 25.38 6.43
C LEU A 368 0.68 24.89 5.33
N ALA A 369 -0.22 23.98 5.69
CA ALA A 369 -1.34 23.62 4.83
C ALA A 369 -2.20 24.88 4.60
N GLY A 370 -2.21 25.40 3.36
CA GLY A 370 -2.98 26.58 2.97
C GLY A 370 -2.15 27.75 2.43
N THR A 371 -0.83 27.76 2.61
CA THR A 371 0.05 28.68 1.85
C THR A 371 0.23 28.13 0.45
N ARG A 372 -0.60 28.59 -0.50
CA ARG A 372 -0.29 28.46 -1.93
C ARG A 372 1.07 29.14 -2.17
N ALA A 373 2.01 28.40 -2.74
CA ALA A 373 3.20 28.99 -3.35
C ALA A 373 2.81 29.74 -4.63
#